data_AF-A0A6J4XF65-F1
#
_entry.id   AF-A0A6J4XF65-F1
#
_cell.length_a   1.000
_cell.length_b   1.000
_cell.length_c   1.000
_cell.angle_alpha   90.00
_cell.angle_beta   90.00
_cell.angle_gamma   90.00
#
_symmetry.space_group_name_H-M   'P 1'
#
loop_
_entity.id
_entity.type
_entity.pdbx_description
1 polymer ?
#
loop_
_entity_poly.entity_id
_entity_poly.type
_entity_poly.pdbx_seq_one_letter_code
_entity_poly.pdbx_strand_id
1 'polypeptide(L)' 'MVAGPNRSYLWILSRSASLDETILSHLKGKAADWGFETTELIAVKHDRPVG' A
#
# COMPACT_ATOMS: atom_id res chain seq x y z
N MET A 1 -4.17 4.66 -3.89
CA MET A 1 -4.57 4.16 -2.56
C MET A 1 -6.07 4.00 -2.54
N VAL A 2 -6.58 3.01 -1.83
CA VAL A 2 -8.01 2.76 -1.64
C VAL A 2 -8.25 2.54 -0.15
N ALA A 3 -9.16 3.31 0.43
CA ALA A 3 -9.56 3.18 1.82
C ALA A 3 -10.87 2.41 1.93
N GLY A 4 -11.02 1.62 3.01
CA GLY A 4 -12.27 0.95 3.33
C GLY A 4 -13.25 1.85 4.10
N PRO A 5 -14.24 1.26 4.79
CA PRO A 5 -15.28 2.02 5.51
C PRO A 5 -14.76 2.75 6.76
N ASN A 6 -13.54 2.47 7.20
CA ASN A 6 -12.88 3.10 8.33
C ASN A 6 -11.35 3.12 8.13
N ARG A 7 -10.62 3.65 9.11
CA ARG A 7 -9.15 3.80 9.06
C ARG A 7 -8.36 2.51 9.33
N SER A 8 -9.05 1.40 9.56
CA SER A 8 -8.43 0.08 9.74
C SER A 8 -8.21 -0.66 8.42
N TYR A 9 -8.67 -0.10 7.29
CA TYR A 9 -8.55 -0.72 5.97
C TYR A 9 -7.92 0.24 4.96
N LEU A 10 -6.73 -0.13 4.47
CA LEU A 10 -5.99 0.63 3.46
C LEU A 10 -5.27 -0.32 2.50
N TRP A 11 -5.42 -0.05 1.20
CA TRP A 11 -4.65 -0.73 0.15
C TRP A 11 -3.87 0.28 -0.70
N ILE A 12 -2.61 -0.03 -0.97
CA ILE A 12 -1.78 0.67 -1.96
C ILE A 12 -1.76 -0.18 -3.21
N LEU A 13 -2.45 0.27 -4.26
CA LEU A 13 -2.56 -0.44 -5.53
C LEU A 13 -1.67 0.21 -6.60
N SER A 14 -0.99 -0.63 -7.38
CA SER A 14 -0.19 -0.24 -8.55
C SER A 14 -0.75 -0.92 -9.80
N ARG A 15 -0.54 -0.32 -10.97
CA ARG A 15 -0.87 -0.93 -12.27
C ARG A 15 0.17 -1.97 -12.70
N SER A 16 1.33 -1.95 -12.06
CA SER A 16 2.42 -2.92 -12.23
C SER A 16 2.53 -3.80 -10.98
N ALA A 17 3.03 -5.03 -11.15
CA ALA A 17 3.28 -5.95 -10.04
C ALA A 17 4.33 -5.43 -9.05
N SER A 18 5.24 -4.58 -9.53
CA SER A 18 6.20 -3.86 -8.70
C SER A 18 5.82 -2.38 -8.59
N LEU A 19 6.20 -1.76 -7.47
CA LEU A 19 6.11 -0.34 -7.22
C LEU A 19 7.45 0.14 -6.68
N ASP A 20 7.93 1.28 -7.17
CA ASP A 20 9.15 1.90 -6.68
C ASP A 20 9.06 2.19 -5.17
N GLU A 21 10.12 1.87 -4.43
CA GLU A 21 10.16 1.98 -2.97
C GLU A 21 9.99 3.43 -2.49
N THR A 22 10.50 4.41 -3.24
CA THR A 22 10.36 5.84 -2.93
C THR A 22 8.90 6.26 -3.03
N ILE A 23 8.21 5.80 -4.08
CA ILE A 23 6.78 6.05 -4.26
C ILE A 23 5.98 5.38 -3.13
N LEU A 24 6.31 4.13 -2.79
CA LEU A 24 5.66 3.41 -1.70
C LEU A 24 5.83 4.15 -0.36
N SER A 25 7.05 4.59 -0.05
CA SER A 25 7.36 5.33 1.18
C SER A 25 6.57 6.64 1.26
N HIS A 26 6.50 7.39 0.16
CA HIS A 26 5.73 8.63 0.09
C HIS A 26 4.22 8.41 0.28
N LEU A 27 3.66 7.33 -0.28
CA LEU A 27 2.26 6.97 -0.08
C LEU A 27 1.97 6.54 1.35
N LYS A 28 2.89 5.81 2.00
CA LYS A 28 2.80 5.49 3.43
C LYS A 28 2.81 6.76 4.29
N GLY A 29 3.71 7.70 4.01
CA GLY A 29 3.74 9.00 4.73
C GLY A 29 2.41 9.72 4.67
N LYS A 30 1.82 9.86 3.47
CA LYS A 30 0.49 10.49 3.30
C LYS A 30 -0.60 9.76 4.07
N ALA A 31 -0.60 8.43 4.07
CA ALA A 31 -1.58 7.66 4.82
C ALA A 31 -1.41 7.83 6.33
N ALA A 32 -0.17 7.93 6.84
CA ALA A 32 0.09 8.23 8.24
C ALA A 32 -0.41 9.63 8.62
N ASP A 33 -0.18 10.64 7.77
CA ASP A 33 -0.70 12.00 7.98
C ASP A 33 -2.24 12.04 8.00
N TRP A 34 -2.88 11.13 7.26
CA TRP A 34 -4.33 10.96 7.29
C TRP A 34 -4.83 10.09 8.46
N GLY A 35 -3.93 9.64 9.34
CA GLY A 35 -4.20 8.88 10.55
C GLY A 35 -4.55 7.41 10.32
N PHE A 36 -3.97 6.79 9.29
CA PHE A 36 -3.96 5.33 9.14
C PHE A 36 -2.73 4.73 9.84
N GLU A 37 -2.90 3.54 10.42
CA GLU A 37 -1.79 2.79 11.01
C GLU A 37 -0.97 2.10 9.93
N THR A 38 0.03 2.81 9.42
CA THR A 38 0.86 2.36 8.28
C THR A 38 1.97 1.38 8.66
N THR A 39 2.26 1.23 9.96
CA THR A 39 3.26 0.26 10.46
C THR A 39 2.78 -1.18 10.32
N GLU A 40 1.46 -1.40 10.34
CA GLU A 40 0.82 -2.71 10.20
C GLU A 40 0.60 -3.11 8.72
N LEU A 41 1.08 -2.31 7.75
CA LEU A 41 0.92 -2.61 6.33
C LEU A 41 1.74 -3.81 5.91
N ILE A 42 1.05 -4.85 5.46
CA ILE A 42 1.66 -6.06 4.89
C ILE A 42 2.12 -5.79 3.46
N ALA A 43 3.42 -5.98 3.19
CA ALA A 43 3.96 -5.97 1.83
C ALA A 43 3.64 -7.30 1.13
N VAL A 44 2.64 -7.29 0.23
CA VAL A 44 2.25 -8.47 -0.53
C VAL A 44 3.29 -8.76 -1.61
N LYS A 45 3.77 -10.01 -1.68
CA LYS A 45 4.63 -10.47 -2.77
C LYS A 45 3.78 -10.67 -4.02
N HIS A 46 4.14 -9.99 -5.10
CA HIS A 46 3.51 -10.12 -6.40
C HIS A 46 4.38 -10.98 -7.31
N ASP A 47 4.48 -12.28 -6.99
CA ASP A 47 5.09 -13.24 -7.90
C ASP A 47 4.17 -13.39 -9.11
N ARG A 48 4.76 -13.31 -10.31
CA ARG A 48 4.03 -13.58 -11.55
C ARG A 48 3.68 -15.07 -11.52
N PRO A 49 2.40 -15.47 -11.55
CA PRO A 49 2.08 -16.89 -11.71
C PRO A 49 2.76 -17.34 -13.00
N VAL A 50 3.63 -18.35 -12.91
CA VAL A 50 4.11 -19.05 -14.09
C VAL A 50 2.88 -19.62 -14.78
N GLY A 51 2.60 -19.10 -15.98
CA GLY A 51 1.57 -19.62 -16.87
C GLY A 51 2.08 -20.82 -17.66
#